data_AF-A0A1C7NKF0-F1
#
_entry.id   AF-A0A1C7NKF0-F1
#
_cell.length_a   1.000
_cell.length_b   1.000
_cell.length_c   1.000
_cell.angle_alpha   90.00
_cell.angle_beta   90.00
_cell.angle_gamma   90.00
#
_symmetry.space_group_name_H-M   'P 1'
#
loop_
_entity.id
_entity.type
_entity.pdbx_description
1 polymer ?
#
loop_
_entity_poly.entity_id
_entity_poly.type
_entity_poly.pdbx_seq_one_letter_code
_entity_poly.pdbx_strand_id
1 'polypeptide(L)'
;MMKSFTSFVLATMALLSVVSADIWSLNLYCYRDAQIVLWHSNELGSQTIIWNRDNLKGGNELCSSDQVICVKDAAVNMKSCEEVTFDFKVQYANIWSNNVTAVLHGNLSDVGYTSKTYNFNPSFQP
;
A
#
# COMPACT_ATOMS: atom_id res chain seq x y z
N MET A 1 19.16 -33.48 -41.76
CA MET A 1 18.05 -33.83 -40.84
C MET A 1 18.19 -32.95 -39.60
N MET A 2 17.66 -31.72 -39.63
CA MET A 2 17.72 -30.76 -38.51
C MET A 2 16.29 -30.33 -38.20
N LYS A 3 15.65 -31.05 -37.28
CA LYS A 3 14.34 -30.73 -36.72
C LYS A 3 14.39 -31.04 -35.22
N SER A 4 15.05 -30.24 -34.40
CA SER A 4 14.93 -30.41 -32.93
C SER A 4 15.55 -29.35 -32.02
N PHE A 5 15.73 -28.09 -32.43
CA PHE A 5 16.27 -27.10 -31.48
C PHE A 5 15.50 -25.78 -31.37
N THR A 6 14.55 -25.51 -32.26
CA THR A 6 13.78 -24.25 -32.22
C THR A 6 12.53 -24.28 -31.34
N SER A 7 12.12 -25.44 -30.80
CA SER A 7 10.92 -25.54 -29.94
C SER A 7 11.18 -25.41 -28.44
N PHE A 8 12.43 -25.39 -27.97
CA PHE A 8 12.71 -25.25 -26.53
C PHE A 8 12.84 -23.79 -26.06
N VAL A 9 13.13 -22.85 -26.96
CA VAL A 9 13.37 -21.44 -26.59
C VAL A 9 12.06 -20.67 -26.41
N LEU A 10 10.97 -21.06 -27.09
CA LEU A 10 9.67 -20.41 -26.91
C LEU A 10 8.93 -20.82 -25.63
N ALA A 11 9.26 -21.97 -25.03
CA ALA A 11 8.61 -22.42 -23.79
C ALA A 11 9.20 -21.72 -22.55
N THR A 12 10.45 -21.24 -22.61
CA THR A 12 11.13 -20.62 -21.46
C THR A 12 10.83 -19.13 -21.27
N MET A 13 10.32 -18.42 -22.28
CA MET A 13 9.85 -17.03 -22.11
C MET A 13 8.41 -16.94 -21.58
N ALA A 14 7.64 -18.03 -21.62
CA ALA A 14 6.27 -18.06 -21.09
C ALA A 14 6.21 -18.30 -19.56
N LEU A 15 7.36 -18.57 -18.92
CA LEU A 15 7.46 -18.94 -17.50
C LEU A 15 7.86 -17.79 -16.56
N LEU A 16 8.02 -16.57 -17.06
CA LEU A 16 8.41 -15.40 -16.26
C LEU A 16 7.33 -14.33 -16.11
N SER A 17 6.13 -14.53 -16.66
CA SER A 17 4.98 -13.72 -16.26
C SER A 17 4.41 -14.25 -14.94
N VAL A 18 5.24 -14.30 -13.90
CA VAL A 18 4.70 -14.08 -12.55
C VAL A 18 4.30 -12.62 -12.59
N VAL A 19 3.07 -12.35 -13.03
CA VAL A 19 2.45 -11.05 -12.83
C VAL A 19 2.46 -10.88 -11.33
N SER A 20 3.39 -10.10 -10.80
CA SER A 20 3.42 -9.83 -9.39
C SER A 20 2.21 -8.95 -9.15
N ALA A 21 1.13 -9.55 -8.67
CA ALA A 21 -0.06 -8.79 -8.30
C ALA A 21 0.38 -7.67 -7.35
N ASP A 22 0.00 -6.44 -7.65
CA ASP A 22 0.24 -5.30 -6.75
C ASP A 22 -0.38 -5.60 -5.39
N ILE A 23 0.45 -5.63 -4.34
CA ILE A 23 -0.02 -5.82 -2.98
C ILE A 23 -0.08 -4.46 -2.32
N TRP A 24 -1.26 -4.10 -1.79
CA TRP A 24 -1.46 -2.89 -1.00
C TRP A 24 -1.93 -3.27 0.39
N SER A 25 -1.26 -2.75 1.42
CA SER A 25 -1.64 -3.04 2.79
C SER A 25 -1.44 -1.86 3.74
N LEU A 26 -2.28 -1.82 4.78
CA LEU A 26 -2.23 -0.85 5.85
C LEU A 26 -2.06 -1.53 7.20
N ASN A 27 -1.27 -0.91 8.08
CA ASN A 27 -1.12 -1.31 9.47
C ASN A 27 -1.20 -0.08 10.38
N LEU A 28 -1.85 -0.22 11.52
CA LEU A 28 -1.86 0.77 12.61
C LEU A 28 -0.91 0.29 13.71
N TYR A 29 -0.05 1.20 14.17
CA TYR A 29 0.77 1.05 15.35
C TYR A 29 0.44 2.19 16.31
N CYS A 30 -0.25 1.88 17.40
CA CYS A 30 -0.68 2.85 18.40
C CYS A 30 0.10 2.60 19.70
N TYR A 31 1.30 3.17 19.76
CA TYR A 31 2.22 3.11 20.89
C TYR A 31 2.32 4.48 21.58
N ARG A 32 3.53 5.07 21.60
CA ARG A 32 3.74 6.46 22.04
C ARG A 32 3.34 7.47 20.97
N ASP A 33 3.68 7.18 19.72
CA ASP A 33 3.28 7.95 18.54
C ASP A 33 2.39 7.05 17.69
N ALA A 34 1.12 7.42 17.54
CA ALA A 34 0.21 6.68 16.67
C ALA A 34 0.65 6.84 15.22
N GLN A 35 0.85 5.71 14.55
CA GLN A 35 1.33 5.62 13.18
C GLN A 35 0.45 4.72 12.33
N ILE A 36 0.15 5.14 11.12
CA ILE A 36 -0.42 4.30 10.07
C ILE A 36 0.67 4.09 9.02
N VAL A 37 0.84 2.86 8.58
CA VAL A 37 1.87 2.46 7.62
C VAL A 37 1.20 1.85 6.41
N LEU A 38 1.30 2.53 5.26
CA LEU A 38 0.96 1.95 3.96
C LEU A 38 2.20 1.27 3.40
N TRP A 39 2.00 0.05 2.95
CA TRP A 39 2.99 -0.70 2.20
C TRP A 39 2.41 -1.07 0.84
N HIS A 40 3.20 -0.86 -0.19
CA HIS A 40 2.95 -1.36 -1.53
C HIS A 40 4.14 -2.17 -2.01
N SER A 41 3.86 -3.24 -2.75
CA SER A 41 4.90 -4.02 -3.43
C SER A 41 4.38 -4.63 -4.72
N ASN A 42 5.29 -4.69 -5.69
CA ASN A 42 5.09 -5.38 -6.96
C ASN A 42 6.42 -5.98 -7.45
N GLU A 43 6.48 -6.38 -8.72
CA GLU A 43 7.68 -6.93 -9.37
C GLU A 43 8.85 -5.95 -9.48
N LEU A 44 8.59 -4.65 -9.41
CA LEU A 44 9.60 -3.59 -9.56
C LEU A 44 10.20 -3.17 -8.21
N GLY A 45 9.56 -3.50 -7.10
CA GLY A 45 10.05 -3.21 -5.76
C GLY A 45 8.95 -3.05 -4.72
N SER A 46 9.31 -2.45 -3.60
CA SER A 46 8.37 -2.13 -2.51
C SER A 46 8.59 -0.72 -2.00
N GLN A 47 7.51 -0.08 -1.57
CA GLN A 47 7.52 1.27 -1.01
C GLN A 47 6.67 1.31 0.26
N THR A 48 7.12 2.11 1.24
CA THR A 48 6.43 2.32 2.50
C THR A 48 6.18 3.81 2.72
N ILE A 49 4.96 4.17 3.11
CA ILE A 49 4.57 5.53 3.49
C ILE A 49 4.04 5.48 4.93
N ILE A 50 4.54 6.37 5.79
CA ILE A 50 4.22 6.40 7.23
C ILE A 50 3.52 7.71 7.58
N TRP A 51 2.30 7.62 8.09
CA TRP A 51 1.58 8.73 8.70
C TRP A 51 1.71 8.67 10.21
N ASN A 52 2.33 9.68 10.80
CA ASN A 52 2.22 9.93 12.23
C ASN A 52 1.25 11.10 12.48
N ARG A 53 0.91 11.36 13.74
CA ARG A 53 0.00 12.46 14.12
C ARG A 53 0.45 13.85 13.64
N ASP A 54 1.75 14.08 13.47
CA ASP A 54 2.30 15.37 13.06
C ASP A 54 2.22 15.57 11.54
N ASN A 55 2.37 14.51 10.76
CA ASN A 55 2.31 14.50 9.30
C ASN A 55 0.89 14.66 8.74
N LEU A 56 -0.14 14.50 9.58
CA LEU A 56 -1.56 14.63 9.18
C LEU A 56 -2.05 16.08 9.18
N LYS A 57 -1.25 17.04 9.68
CA LYS A 57 -1.68 18.44 9.83
C LYS A 57 -1.25 19.37 8.70
N GLY A 58 -0.44 18.91 7.76
CA GLY A 58 0.14 19.79 6.74
C GLY A 58 0.54 19.04 5.48
N GLY A 59 -0.24 19.24 4.42
CA GLY A 59 0.03 18.71 3.09
C GLY A 59 -1.04 17.73 2.68
N ASN A 60 -1.89 18.13 1.74
CA ASN A 60 -2.90 17.26 1.14
C ASN A 60 -2.28 16.07 0.41
N GLU A 61 -0.97 16.05 0.16
CA GLU A 61 -0.25 15.04 -0.60
C GLU A 61 1.06 14.67 0.13
N LEU A 62 1.29 13.37 0.26
CA LEU A 62 2.41 12.78 0.99
C LEU A 62 3.16 11.84 0.04
N CYS A 63 4.13 12.44 -0.65
CA CYS A 63 5.19 11.77 -1.36
C CYS A 63 6.36 12.73 -1.62
N SER A 64 7.52 12.17 -1.90
CA SER A 64 8.64 12.89 -2.51
C SER A 64 8.58 12.76 -4.04
N SER A 65 9.20 13.69 -4.77
CA SER A 65 9.14 13.78 -6.24
C SER A 65 9.71 12.56 -7.00
N ASP A 66 10.44 11.70 -6.29
CA ASP A 66 11.06 10.47 -6.79
C ASP A 66 10.24 9.20 -6.48
N GLN A 67 9.14 9.33 -5.75
CA GLN A 67 8.29 8.21 -5.37
C GLN A 67 7.27 7.87 -6.48
N VAL A 68 7.10 6.58 -6.73
CA VAL A 68 6.13 6.07 -7.73
C VAL A 68 4.70 6.13 -7.18
N ILE A 69 4.57 6.18 -5.86
CA ILE A 69 3.30 6.22 -5.14
C ILE A 69 3.23 7.50 -4.32
N CYS A 70 2.10 8.18 -4.48
CA CYS A 70 1.71 9.32 -3.65
C CYS A 70 0.42 9.01 -2.92
N VAL A 71 0.21 9.62 -1.76
CA VAL A 71 -1.08 9.57 -1.07
C VAL A 71 -1.61 10.96 -0.90
N LYS A 72 -2.92 11.16 -1.12
CA LYS A 72 -3.56 12.45 -0.88
C LYS A 72 -4.93 12.33 -0.24
N ASP A 73 -5.49 13.48 0.12
CA ASP A 73 -6.80 13.62 0.77
C ASP A 73 -6.90 12.72 2.03
N ALA A 74 -5.77 12.56 2.72
CA ALA A 74 -5.63 11.63 3.85
C ALA A 74 -6.31 12.19 5.11
N ALA A 75 -7.36 11.52 5.58
CA ALA A 75 -8.10 11.87 6.78
C ALA A 75 -8.14 10.69 7.75
N VAL A 76 -7.63 10.90 8.96
CA VAL A 76 -7.65 9.90 10.04
C VAL A 76 -8.69 10.29 11.07
N ASN A 77 -9.68 9.42 11.28
CA ASN A 77 -10.64 9.53 12.36
C ASN A 77 -10.32 8.48 13.43
N MET A 78 -9.73 8.93 14.54
CA MET A 78 -9.26 8.10 15.64
C MET A 78 -9.78 8.64 16.97
N LYS A 79 -10.82 8.00 17.52
CA LYS A 79 -11.31 8.28 18.87
C LYS A 79 -10.53 7.51 19.94
N SER A 80 -10.15 6.27 19.63
CA SER A 80 -9.27 5.41 20.42
C SER A 80 -8.40 4.56 19.48
N CYS A 81 -7.40 3.87 20.02
CA CYS A 81 -6.55 2.98 19.22
C CYS A 81 -7.23 1.65 18.84
N GLU A 82 -8.44 1.37 19.35
CA GLU A 82 -9.19 0.13 19.09
C GLU A 82 -9.81 0.12 17.70
N GLU A 83 -10.20 1.29 17.20
CA GLU A 83 -10.77 1.45 15.87
C GLU A 83 -10.35 2.80 15.28
N VAL A 84 -9.72 2.74 14.11
CA VAL A 84 -9.26 3.90 13.37
C VAL A 84 -9.79 3.81 11.95
N THR A 85 -10.54 4.83 11.53
CA THR A 85 -10.94 4.97 10.13
C THR A 85 -9.92 5.85 9.42
N PHE A 86 -9.47 5.39 8.26
CA PHE A 86 -8.54 6.11 7.42
C PHE A 86 -9.10 6.24 6.00
N ASP A 87 -9.37 7.47 5.59
CA ASP A 87 -9.82 7.83 4.26
C ASP A 87 -8.67 8.44 3.48
N PHE A 88 -8.41 7.98 2.26
CA PHE A 88 -7.29 8.46 1.44
C PHE A 88 -7.45 8.08 -0.03
N LYS A 89 -6.64 8.70 -0.89
CA LYS A 89 -6.42 8.26 -2.29
C LYS A 89 -4.96 7.95 -2.49
N VAL A 90 -4.67 6.94 -3.30
CA VAL A 90 -3.30 6.62 -3.72
C VAL A 90 -3.09 6.97 -5.19
N GLN A 91 -1.89 7.41 -5.54
CA GLN A 91 -1.44 7.54 -6.91
C GLN A 91 -0.62 6.32 -7.28
N TYR A 92 -0.80 5.84 -8.50
CA TYR A 92 0.08 4.85 -9.10
C TYR A 92 0.17 5.12 -10.59
N ALA A 93 1.39 5.13 -11.15
CA ALA A 93 1.65 5.43 -12.56
C ALA A 93 0.97 6.73 -13.06
N ASN A 94 1.00 7.80 -12.25
CA ASN A 94 0.35 9.10 -12.48
C ASN A 94 -1.18 9.11 -12.44
N ILE A 95 -1.84 7.99 -12.16
CA ILE A 95 -3.31 7.90 -12.05
C ILE A 95 -3.69 7.86 -10.57
N TRP A 96 -4.71 8.63 -10.19
CA TRP A 96 -5.24 8.63 -8.82
C TRP A 96 -6.35 7.60 -8.67
N SER A 97 -6.36 6.91 -7.52
CA SER A 97 -7.45 6.01 -7.16
C SER A 97 -8.72 6.78 -6.78
N ASN A 98 -9.83 6.07 -6.80
CA ASN A 98 -11.01 6.40 -6.00
C ASN A 98 -10.66 6.45 -4.50
N ASN A 99 -11.55 7.05 -3.70
CA ASN A 99 -11.36 7.09 -2.25
C ASN A 99 -11.34 5.66 -1.67
N VAL A 100 -10.34 5.39 -0.85
CA VAL A 100 -10.22 4.17 -0.05
C VAL A 100 -10.59 4.53 1.38
N THR A 101 -11.54 3.80 1.95
CA THR A 101 -11.91 3.88 3.36
C THR A 101 -11.47 2.59 4.04
N ALA A 102 -10.40 2.67 4.82
CA ALA A 102 -9.90 1.57 5.63
C ALA A 102 -10.40 1.71 7.07
N VAL A 103 -10.87 0.60 7.65
CA VAL A 103 -11.19 0.52 9.08
C VAL A 103 -10.20 -0.43 9.72
N LEU A 104 -9.32 0.13 10.55
CA LEU A 104 -8.23 -0.59 11.22
C LEU A 104 -8.65 -0.88 12.66
N HIS A 105 -8.79 -2.17 12.97
CA HIS A 105 -9.11 -2.64 14.33
C HIS A 105 -7.83 -2.97 15.09
N GLY A 106 -7.50 -2.16 16.10
CA GLY A 106 -6.33 -2.35 16.95
C GLY A 106 -6.57 -3.43 17.99
N ASN A 107 -5.64 -4.37 18.10
CA ASN A 107 -5.60 -5.35 19.17
C ASN A 107 -4.53 -4.95 20.19
N LEU A 108 -4.87 -5.00 21.47
CA LEU A 108 -3.92 -4.71 22.55
C LEU A 108 -2.85 -5.81 22.61
N SER A 109 -1.59 -5.39 22.67
CA SER A 109 -0.40 -6.23 22.86
C SER A 109 0.48 -5.64 23.97
N ASP A 110 1.53 -6.36 24.36
CA ASP A 110 2.46 -5.94 25.44
C ASP A 110 3.16 -4.60 25.16
N VAL A 111 3.21 -4.18 23.90
CA VAL A 111 3.85 -2.93 23.46
C VAL A 111 2.85 -1.80 23.18
N GLY A 112 1.54 -2.10 23.13
CA GLY A 112 0.43 -1.18 22.85
C GLY A 112 -0.56 -1.75 21.81
N TYR A 113 -1.34 -0.93 21.13
CA TYR A 113 -2.33 -1.43 20.15
C TYR A 113 -1.70 -1.56 18.76
N THR A 114 -1.91 -2.71 18.12
CA THR A 114 -1.52 -2.94 16.71
C THR A 114 -2.70 -3.51 15.93
N SER A 115 -2.95 -3.00 14.73
CA SER A 115 -3.97 -3.63 13.87
C SER A 115 -3.42 -4.88 13.20
N LYS A 116 -4.33 -5.78 12.82
CA LYS A 116 -4.02 -6.73 11.75
C LYS A 116 -3.75 -5.97 10.45
N THR A 117 -3.00 -6.59 9.55
CA THR A 117 -2.77 -6.05 8.21
C THR A 117 -4.07 -5.98 7.44
N TYR A 118 -4.44 -4.77 7.02
CA TYR A 118 -5.59 -4.51 6.16
C TYR A 118 -5.11 -4.51 4.72
N ASN A 119 -5.43 -5.56 3.97
CA ASN A 119 -5.13 -5.64 2.54
C ASN A 119 -6.28 -5.03 1.74
N PHE A 120 -5.95 -4.28 0.69
CA PHE A 120 -6.94 -3.67 -0.20
C PHE A 120 -6.44 -3.66 -1.65
N ASN A 121 -7.34 -3.33 -2.56
CA ASN A 121 -7.01 -3.13 -3.97
C ASN A 121 -7.60 -1.79 -4.43
N PRO A 122 -6.77 -0.75 -4.61
CA PRO A 122 -7.26 0.55 -5.04
C PRO A 122 -7.88 0.46 -6.44
N SER A 123 -9.05 1.09 -6.60
CA SER A 123 -9.69 1.23 -7.92
C SER A 123 -9.20 2.51 -8.58
N PHE A 124 -8.56 2.38 -9.74
CA PHE A 124 -8.11 3.50 -10.56
C PHE A 124 -9.10 3.70 -11.71
N GLN A 125 -9.57 4.94 -11.90
CA GLN A 125 -10.37 5.30 -13.07
C GLN A 125 -9.43 5.91 -14.13
N PRO A 126 -9.50 5.46 -15.39
CA PRO A 126 -8.68 5.99 -16.49
C PRO A 126 -9.11 7.41 -16.89
#